data_AF-A0A831W3M3-F1
#
_entry.id   AF-A0A831W3M3-F1
#
_cell.length_a   1.000
_cell.length_b   1.000
_cell.length_c   1.000
_cell.angle_alpha   90.00
_cell.angle_beta   90.00
_cell.angle_gamma   90.00
#
_symmetry.space_group_name_H-M   'P 1'
#
loop_
_entity.id
_entity.type
_entity.pdbx_description
1 polymer ?
#
loop_
_entity_poly.entity_id
_entity_poly.type
_entity_poly.pdbx_seq_one_letter_code
_entity_poly.pdbx_strand_id
1 'polypeptide(L)'
;DGSIAAEILPALLMELRKLFYFLLRAIPLLILFLIPVVNVAAPFLWFAFSAWFLTIEYMDYPMGNHGLRLRQQFAELRRARLTALGFGSALMLLMMVPVLNFAAMPAAVAGATALWCGRRG
;
A
#
# COMPACT_ATOMS: atom_id res chain seq x y z
N ASP A 1 -24.62 18.82 13.53
CA ASP A 1 -24.26 17.41 13.85
C ASP A 1 -23.90 16.68 12.57
N GLY A 2 -22.61 16.64 12.24
CA GLY A 2 -22.13 15.92 11.06
C GLY A 2 -22.45 14.44 11.23
N SER A 3 -23.39 13.92 10.44
CA SER A 3 -23.80 12.53 10.52
C SER A 3 -22.59 11.64 10.29
N ILE A 4 -22.20 10.86 11.29
CA ILE A 4 -21.11 9.88 11.25
C ILE A 4 -21.23 8.98 10.00
N ALA A 5 -22.46 8.68 9.56
CA ALA A 5 -22.72 7.94 8.34
C ALA A 5 -22.21 8.65 7.05
N ALA A 6 -22.27 9.99 7.01
CA ALA A 6 -21.79 10.78 5.89
C ALA A 6 -20.24 10.82 5.80
N GLU A 7 -19.53 10.57 6.90
CA GLU A 7 -18.06 10.47 6.93
C GLU A 7 -17.57 9.04 6.69
N ILE A 8 -18.26 8.03 7.24
CA ILE A 8 -17.89 6.62 7.10
C ILE A 8 -18.12 6.11 5.67
N LEU A 9 -19.22 6.49 5.02
CA LEU A 9 -19.59 5.95 3.71
C LEU A 9 -18.53 6.26 2.63
N PRO A 10 -18.02 7.50 2.48
CA PRO A 10 -16.92 7.79 1.55
C PRO A 10 -15.64 7.03 1.87
N ALA A 11 -15.28 6.90 3.16
CA ALA A 11 -14.08 6.19 3.59
C ALA A 11 -14.15 4.69 3.25
N LEU A 12 -15.28 4.04 3.56
CA LEU A 12 -15.51 2.64 3.20
C LEU A 12 -15.50 2.42 1.68
N LEU A 13 -16.11 3.31 0.90
CA LEU A 13 -16.08 3.22 -0.56
C LEU A 13 -14.65 3.36 -1.12
N MET A 14 -13.81 4.17 -0.48
CA MET A 14 -12.39 4.27 -0.84
C MET A 14 -11.64 2.98 -0.53
N GLU A 15 -11.80 2.42 0.67
CA GLU A 15 -11.21 1.12 1.02
C GLU A 15 -11.68 0.01 0.08
N LEU A 16 -12.98 -0.05 -0.25
CA LEU A 16 -13.52 -1.03 -1.19
C LEU A 16 -12.88 -0.91 -2.58
N ARG A 17 -12.59 0.31 -3.03
CA ARG A 17 -11.84 0.51 -4.30
C ARG A 17 -10.40 0.01 -4.20
N LYS A 18 -9.73 0.18 -3.06
CA LYS A 18 -8.39 -0.38 -2.82
C LYS A 18 -8.42 -1.90 -2.78
N LEU A 19 -9.41 -2.48 -2.10
CA LEU A 19 -9.65 -3.92 -2.08
C LEU A 19 -9.91 -4.46 -3.48
N PHE A 20 -10.77 -3.82 -4.27
CA PHE A 20 -11.02 -4.23 -5.65
C PHE A 20 -9.75 -4.15 -6.51
N TYR A 21 -8.98 -3.07 -6.36
CA TYR A 21 -7.66 -2.91 -7.00
C TYR A 21 -6.68 -4.03 -6.61
N PHE A 22 -6.72 -4.46 -5.34
CA PHE A 22 -5.91 -5.56 -4.83
C PHE A 22 -6.34 -6.89 -5.44
N LEU A 23 -7.63 -7.26 -5.31
CA LEU A 23 -8.16 -8.51 -5.83
C LEU A 23 -7.90 -8.67 -7.33
N LEU A 24 -8.14 -7.61 -8.11
CA LEU A 24 -7.94 -7.64 -9.56
C LEU A 24 -6.51 -7.99 -9.97
N ARG A 25 -5.52 -7.67 -9.12
CA ARG A 25 -4.10 -7.98 -9.36
C ARG A 25 -3.66 -9.27 -8.67
N ALA A 26 -4.20 -9.56 -7.49
CA ALA A 26 -3.92 -10.75 -6.74
C ALA A 26 -4.40 -12.02 -7.46
N ILE A 27 -5.58 -11.98 -8.09
CA ILE A 27 -6.16 -13.16 -8.77
C ILE A 27 -5.25 -13.68 -9.90
N PRO A 28 -4.78 -12.87 -10.87
CA PRO A 28 -3.82 -13.33 -11.88
C PRO A 28 -2.51 -13.86 -11.28
N LEU A 29 -2.02 -13.22 -10.21
CA LEU A 29 -0.82 -13.69 -9.50
C LEU A 29 -1.04 -15.06 -8.85
N LEU A 30 -2.20 -15.29 -8.24
CA LEU A 30 -2.56 -16.59 -7.68
C LEU A 30 -2.67 -17.66 -8.75
N ILE A 31 -3.24 -17.35 -9.92
CA ILE A 31 -3.28 -18.26 -11.06
C ILE A 31 -1.85 -18.62 -11.51
N LEU A 32 -0.92 -17.65 -11.46
CA LEU A 32 0.48 -17.86 -11.82
C LEU A 32 1.17 -18.91 -10.92
N PHE A 33 0.77 -19.03 -9.66
CA PHE A 33 1.30 -20.06 -8.74
C PHE A 33 0.93 -21.48 -9.19
N LEU A 34 -0.14 -21.66 -9.96
CA LEU A 34 -0.57 -22.98 -10.44
C LEU A 34 0.19 -23.44 -11.69
N ILE A 35 0.90 -22.55 -12.38
CA ILE A 35 1.65 -22.87 -13.59
C ILE A 35 3.05 -23.38 -13.21
N PRO A 36 3.41 -24.65 -13.52
CA PRO A 36 4.74 -25.19 -13.25
C PRO A 36 5.82 -24.33 -13.94
N VAL A 37 7.02 -24.23 -13.37
CA VAL A 37 8.15 -23.40 -13.84
C VAL A 37 7.96 -21.90 -13.58
N VAL A 38 6.79 -21.34 -13.88
CA VAL A 38 6.50 -19.91 -13.64
C VAL A 38 6.26 -19.61 -12.15
N ASN A 39 5.81 -20.61 -11.40
CA ASN A 39 5.64 -20.56 -9.95
C ASN A 39 6.94 -20.21 -9.18
N VAL A 40 8.14 -20.38 -9.76
CA VAL A 40 9.41 -19.96 -9.14
C VAL A 40 9.49 -18.44 -9.05
N ALA A 41 8.95 -17.71 -10.04
CA ALA A 41 8.90 -16.25 -10.02
C ALA A 41 7.73 -15.73 -9.17
N ALA A 42 6.69 -16.52 -8.96
CA ALA A 42 5.46 -16.10 -8.31
C ALA A 42 5.65 -15.53 -6.88
N PRO A 43 6.48 -16.11 -5.98
CA PRO A 43 6.79 -15.51 -4.68
C PRO A 43 7.42 -14.13 -4.77
N PHE A 44 8.31 -13.90 -5.73
CA PHE A 44 8.96 -12.60 -5.92
C PHE A 44 7.98 -11.55 -6.44
N LEU A 45 7.14 -11.92 -7.40
CA LEU A 45 6.08 -11.02 -7.90
C LEU A 45 5.04 -10.75 -6.81
N TRP A 46 4.67 -11.75 -6.02
CA TRP A 46 3.76 -11.60 -4.89
C TRP A 46 4.33 -10.64 -3.85
N PHE A 47 5.59 -10.83 -3.46
CA PHE A 47 6.27 -9.94 -2.53
C PHE A 47 6.32 -8.49 -3.05
N ALA A 48 6.72 -8.28 -4.31
CA ALA A 48 6.75 -6.95 -4.91
C ALA A 48 5.35 -6.31 -4.97
N PHE A 49 4.32 -7.11 -5.29
CA PHE A 49 2.94 -6.65 -5.29
C PHE A 49 2.44 -6.29 -3.87
N SER A 50 2.73 -7.11 -2.87
CA SER A 50 2.39 -6.85 -1.47
C SER A 50 3.09 -5.59 -0.96
N ALA A 51 4.39 -5.42 -1.23
CA ALA A 51 5.14 -4.22 -0.85
C ALA A 51 4.55 -2.96 -1.51
N TRP A 52 4.23 -3.04 -2.81
CA TRP A 52 3.58 -1.96 -3.53
C TRP A 52 2.21 -1.60 -2.94
N PHE A 53 1.38 -2.61 -2.66
CA PHE A 53 0.05 -2.41 -2.08
C PHE A 53 0.12 -1.80 -0.68
N LEU A 54 1.02 -2.31 0.16
CA LEU A 54 1.24 -1.79 1.51
C LEU A 54 1.66 -0.33 1.50
N THR A 55 2.50 0.05 0.53
CA THR A 55 2.89 1.45 0.35
C THR A 55 1.71 2.33 0.00
N ILE A 56 0.83 1.89 -0.91
CA ILE A 56 -0.38 2.65 -1.26
C ILE A 56 -1.27 2.84 -0.04
N GLU A 57 -1.46 1.80 0.77
CA GLU A 57 -2.30 1.85 1.96
C GLU A 57 -1.81 2.91 2.94
N TYR A 58 -0.51 2.88 3.27
CA TYR A 58 0.05 3.78 4.27
C TYR A 58 0.38 5.18 3.74
N MET A 59 0.62 5.34 2.43
CA MET A 59 0.84 6.66 1.81
C MET A 59 -0.44 7.43 1.55
N ASP A 60 -1.58 6.76 1.47
CA ASP A 60 -2.88 7.43 1.31
C ASP A 60 -3.19 8.33 2.52
N TYR A 61 -2.73 7.99 3.73
CA TYR A 61 -2.91 8.84 4.91
C TYR A 61 -2.23 10.22 4.77
N PRO A 62 -0.89 10.34 4.59
CA PRO A 62 -0.25 11.65 4.46
C PRO A 62 -0.64 12.36 3.15
N MET A 63 -0.82 11.63 2.03
CA MET A 63 -1.20 12.26 0.76
C MET A 63 -2.65 12.74 0.73
N GLY A 64 -3.55 11.97 1.35
CA GLY A 64 -4.96 12.33 1.55
C GLY A 64 -5.11 13.57 2.44
N ASN A 65 -4.29 13.69 3.48
CA ASN A 65 -4.23 14.90 4.32
C ASN A 65 -3.83 16.16 3.54
N HIS A 66 -3.10 16.01 2.42
CA HIS A 66 -2.75 17.11 1.52
C HIS A 66 -3.75 17.29 0.35
N GLY A 67 -4.91 16.63 0.40
CA GLY A 67 -5.98 16.77 -0.59
C GLY A 67 -5.73 16.06 -1.92
N LEU A 68 -4.73 15.18 -2.01
CA LEU A 68 -4.45 14.44 -3.25
C LEU A 68 -5.50 13.36 -3.49
N ARG A 69 -6.11 13.38 -4.67
CA ARG A 69 -7.03 12.32 -5.11
C ARG A 69 -6.25 11.02 -5.32
N LEU A 70 -6.85 9.86 -5.03
CA LEU A 70 -6.26 8.53 -5.25
C LEU A 70 -5.49 8.42 -6.57
N ARG A 71 -6.08 8.87 -7.69
CA ARG A 71 -5.44 8.82 -9.02
C ARG A 71 -4.11 9.59 -9.08
N GLN A 72 -3.98 10.70 -8.38
CA GLN A 72 -2.74 11.49 -8.27
C GLN A 72 -1.74 10.78 -7.37
N GLN A 73 -2.17 10.22 -6.25
CA GLN A 73 -1.31 9.42 -5.36
C GLN A 73 -0.69 8.23 -6.09
N PHE A 74 -1.49 7.50 -6.88
CA PHE A 74 -0.99 6.42 -7.73
C PHE A 74 0.01 6.91 -8.77
N ALA A 75 -0.17 8.11 -9.33
CA ALA A 75 0.75 8.68 -10.30
C ALA A 75 2.09 9.05 -9.64
N GLU A 76 2.08 9.65 -8.46
CA GLU A 76 3.28 10.00 -7.69
C GLU A 76 4.06 8.75 -7.26
N LEU A 77 3.38 7.75 -6.70
CA LEU A 77 4.01 6.48 -6.33
C LEU A 77 4.61 5.78 -7.55
N ARG A 78 3.98 5.91 -8.73
CA ARG A 78 4.48 5.32 -9.98
C ARG A 78 5.70 6.04 -10.56
N ARG A 79 5.94 7.31 -10.21
CA ARG A 79 7.21 8.01 -10.51
C ARG A 79 8.34 7.53 -9.60
N ALA A 80 7.98 7.02 -8.43
CA ALA A 80 8.84 6.67 -7.32
C ALA A 80 8.94 5.16 -7.04
N ARG A 81 8.73 4.30 -8.05
CA ARG A 81 8.44 2.87 -7.81
C ARG A 81 9.47 2.15 -6.95
N LEU A 82 10.76 2.41 -7.16
CA LEU A 82 11.83 1.78 -6.38
C LEU A 82 11.77 2.19 -4.91
N THR A 83 11.53 3.47 -4.64
CA THR A 83 11.41 3.98 -3.26
C THR A 83 10.12 3.47 -2.60
N ALA A 84 9.02 3.42 -3.36
CA ALA A 84 7.76 2.85 -2.88
C ALA A 84 7.95 1.37 -2.53
N LEU A 85 8.53 0.57 -3.42
CA LEU A 85 8.82 -0.84 -3.16
C LEU A 85 9.75 -1.04 -1.96
N GLY A 86 10.78 -0.19 -1.79
CA GLY A 86 11.69 -0.23 -0.65
C GLY A 86 11.01 0.10 0.69
N PHE A 87 10.11 1.08 0.70
CA PHE A 87 9.31 1.40 1.88
C PHE A 87 8.36 0.25 2.24
N GLY A 88 7.62 -0.25 1.26
CA GLY A 88 6.70 -1.37 1.46
C GLY A 88 7.41 -2.66 1.88
N SER A 89 8.59 -2.95 1.34
CA SER A 89 9.37 -4.13 1.74
C SER A 89 9.90 -4.01 3.17
N ALA A 90 10.38 -2.82 3.58
CA ALA A 90 10.80 -2.57 4.95
C ALA A 90 9.63 -2.74 5.94
N LEU A 91 8.44 -2.26 5.58
CA LEU A 91 7.24 -2.47 6.38
C LEU A 91 6.81 -3.93 6.45
N MET A 92 6.86 -4.67 5.33
CA MET A 92 6.59 -6.10 5.34
C MET A 92 7.54 -6.83 6.28
N LEU A 93 8.84 -6.54 6.23
CA LEU A 93 9.84 -7.14 7.12
C LEU A 93 9.58 -6.78 8.59
N LEU A 94 9.19 -5.53 8.86
CA LEU A 94 8.81 -5.09 10.21
C LEU A 94 7.60 -5.87 10.74
N MET A 95 6.59 -6.08 9.89
CA MET A 95 5.38 -6.84 10.23
C MET A 95 5.63 -8.33 10.39
N MET A 96 6.67 -8.89 9.76
CA MET A 96 7.05 -10.30 9.94
C MET A 96 7.54 -10.59 11.36
N VAL A 97 8.05 -9.60 12.09
CA VAL A 97 8.50 -9.75 13.47
C VAL A 97 7.33 -9.42 14.43
N PRO A 98 6.76 -10.40 15.16
CA PRO A 98 5.53 -10.19 15.95
C PRO A 98 5.62 -9.04 16.96
N VAL A 99 6.78 -8.89 17.62
CA VAL A 99 7.00 -7.82 18.61
C VAL A 99 7.03 -6.44 17.94
N LEU A 100 7.63 -6.34 16.75
CA LEU A 100 7.71 -5.09 16.01
C LEU A 100 6.42 -4.75 15.27
N ASN A 101 5.58 -5.75 14.98
CA ASN A 101 4.30 -5.57 14.32
C ASN A 101 3.38 -4.60 15.10
N PHE A 102 3.42 -4.64 16.44
CA PHE A 102 2.71 -3.66 17.29
C PHE A 102 3.10 -2.21 17.01
N ALA A 103 4.38 -1.98 16.69
CA ALA A 103 4.90 -0.66 16.31
C ALA A 103 4.82 -0.41 14.79
N ALA A 104 4.40 -1.39 13.98
CA ALA A 104 4.42 -1.26 12.53
C ALA A 104 3.43 -0.21 12.04
N MET A 105 2.23 -0.12 12.62
CA MET A 105 1.25 0.90 12.24
C MET A 105 1.77 2.33 12.50
N PRO A 106 2.23 2.73 13.70
CA PRO A 106 2.77 4.07 13.92
C PRO A 106 4.07 4.31 13.14
N ALA A 107 4.95 3.31 13.02
CA ALA A 107 6.17 3.44 12.23
C ALA A 107 5.88 3.63 10.73
N ALA A 108 4.84 2.98 10.21
CA ALA A 108 4.41 3.14 8.82
C ALA A 108 3.86 4.54 8.55
N VAL A 109 3.05 5.10 9.45
CA VAL A 109 2.53 6.47 9.29
C VAL A 109 3.67 7.49 9.37
N ALA A 110 4.58 7.34 10.34
CA ALA A 110 5.76 8.20 10.48
C ALA A 110 6.70 8.10 9.27
N GLY A 111 7.00 6.88 8.83
CA GLY A 111 7.85 6.63 7.66
C GLY A 111 7.23 7.10 6.36
N ALA A 112 5.91 6.95 6.18
CA ALA A 112 5.19 7.46 5.03
C ALA A 112 5.24 9.00 4.97
N THR A 113 5.10 9.64 6.12
CA THR A 113 5.19 11.10 6.25
C THR A 113 6.61 11.59 5.97
N ALA A 114 7.64 10.94 6.55
CA ALA A 114 9.04 11.29 6.31
C ALA A 114 9.43 11.12 4.83
N LEU A 115 9.01 10.03 4.20
CA LEU A 115 9.24 9.79 2.78
C LEU A 115 8.52 10.81 1.89
N TRP A 116 7.31 11.23 2.27
CA TRP A 116 6.59 12.28 1.57
C TRP A 116 7.29 13.65 1.67
N CYS A 117 7.65 14.06 2.88
CA CYS A 117 8.34 15.33 3.14
C CYS A 117 9.71 15.38 2.46
N GLY A 118 10.50 14.30 2.56
CA GLY A 118 11.84 14.23 1.96
C GLY A 118 11.85 14.25 0.42
N ARG A 119 10.72 13.96 -0.24
CA ARG A 119 10.60 14.08 -1.71
C ARG A 119 10.14 15.45 -2.19
N ARG A 120 9.60 16.28 -1.30
CA ARG A 120 9.14 17.64 -1.61
C ARG A 120 10.15 18.73 -1.24
N GLY A 121 11.23 18.37 -0.54
CA GLY A 121 12.39 19.22 -0.29
C GLY A 121 13.36 19.27 -1.45
#